data_AF-A0A316MXS7-F1
#
_entry.id   AF-A0A316MXS7-F1
#
_cell.length_a   1.000
_cell.length_b   1.000
_cell.length_c   1.000
_cell.angle_alpha   90.00
_cell.angle_beta   90.00
_cell.angle_gamma   90.00
#
_symmetry.space_group_name_H-M   'P 1'
#
loop_
_entity.id
_entity.type
_entity.pdbx_description
1 polymer ?
#
loop_
_entity_poly.entity_id
_entity_poly.type
_entity_poly.pdbx_seq_one_letter_code
_entity_poly.pdbx_strand_id
1 'polypeptide(L)'
;MNRIITNFNKLYPAFAAKLVSGSDVVIFEHENIGKPNTFQKLTVKNVTGWSFSRDFLENTKSFHSKAQNGVTADLECHDIMTRECDGLFCREEGDDIVFHFFELKSSFEVDNLSKAKNQIVGSYLKMLHLLAPLQHFGSKNITMQGHIIIYEPTPEKLSTFKDLTDHKSRFCLRIHNDKRYEMPADKCSRFWHPLTCPDIFLNLTELPFGTISHQITL
;
A
#
# COMPACT_ATOMS: atom_id res chain seq x y z
N MET A 1 -8.47 16.08 18.51
CA MET A 1 -7.68 16.99 17.64
C MET A 1 -6.40 16.28 17.26
N ASN A 2 -6.21 15.98 15.98
CA ASN A 2 -5.25 14.99 15.48
C ASN A 2 -3.77 15.39 15.74
N ARG A 3 -3.31 15.12 16.99
CA ARG A 3 -1.98 15.53 17.48
C ARG A 3 -0.86 14.89 16.68
N ILE A 4 -1.04 13.65 16.23
CA ILE A 4 0.01 12.96 15.48
C ILE A 4 0.21 13.56 14.08
N ILE A 5 -0.87 13.86 13.33
CA ILE A 5 -0.72 14.53 12.02
C ILE A 5 -0.24 15.97 12.17
N THR A 6 -0.66 16.65 13.23
CA THR A 6 -0.14 17.98 13.57
C THR A 6 1.37 17.92 13.84
N ASN A 7 1.84 16.93 14.60
CA ASN A 7 3.26 16.73 14.88
C ASN A 7 4.03 16.27 13.63
N PHE A 8 3.43 15.41 12.81
CA PHE A 8 3.99 15.00 11.52
C PHE A 8 4.23 16.21 10.62
N ASN A 9 3.23 17.09 10.44
CA ASN A 9 3.36 18.29 9.61
C ASN A 9 4.39 19.28 10.15
N LYS A 10 4.62 19.31 11.48
CA LYS A 10 5.69 20.12 12.09
C LYS A 10 7.07 19.54 11.83
N LEU A 11 7.22 18.22 11.92
CA LEU A 11 8.51 17.54 11.73
C LEU A 11 8.89 17.46 10.25
N TYR A 12 7.90 17.27 9.36
CA TYR A 12 8.09 17.05 7.93
C TYR A 12 7.30 18.09 7.08
N PRO A 13 7.58 19.41 7.22
CA PRO A 13 6.76 20.45 6.60
C PRO A 13 6.74 20.40 5.07
N ALA A 14 7.82 19.94 4.42
CA ALA A 14 7.87 19.76 2.97
C ALA A 14 6.93 18.65 2.46
N PHE A 15 6.53 17.73 3.34
CA PHE A 15 5.65 16.60 3.04
C PHE A 15 4.34 16.67 3.85
N ALA A 16 3.97 17.87 4.31
CA ALA A 16 2.82 18.06 5.19
C ALA A 16 1.57 17.42 4.59
N ALA A 17 0.91 16.58 5.38
CA ALA A 17 -0.35 15.95 5.02
C ALA A 17 -1.43 17.01 4.90
N LYS A 18 -2.22 16.94 3.82
CA LYS A 18 -3.25 17.92 3.49
C LYS A 18 -4.60 17.44 4.01
N LEU A 19 -5.31 18.31 4.74
CA LEU A 19 -6.67 18.02 5.17
C LEU A 19 -7.58 17.90 3.93
N VAL A 20 -8.33 16.80 3.87
CA VAL A 20 -9.39 16.54 2.91
C VAL A 20 -10.70 16.49 3.70
N SER A 21 -11.70 17.26 3.31
CA SER A 21 -12.98 17.35 4.05
C SER A 21 -14.14 17.19 3.07
N GLY A 22 -14.88 16.08 3.18
CA GLY A 22 -15.98 15.75 2.27
C GLY A 22 -15.60 15.82 0.78
N SER A 23 -14.35 15.51 0.45
CA SER A 23 -13.78 15.70 -0.89
C SER A 23 -13.16 14.41 -1.41
N ASP A 24 -12.98 14.33 -2.72
CA ASP A 24 -12.41 13.13 -3.34
C ASP A 24 -10.88 13.09 -3.19
N VAL A 25 -10.34 11.88 -2.96
CA VAL A 25 -8.90 11.59 -3.09
C VAL A 25 -8.68 10.86 -4.40
N VAL A 26 -7.80 11.40 -5.25
CA VAL A 26 -7.46 10.83 -6.55
C VAL A 26 -6.09 10.17 -6.48
N ILE A 27 -6.00 8.94 -6.96
CA ILE A 27 -4.78 8.15 -7.00
C ILE A 27 -4.54 7.74 -8.45
N PHE A 28 -3.31 7.92 -8.92
CA PHE A 28 -2.93 7.64 -10.29
C PHE A 28 -1.93 6.49 -10.35
N GLU A 29 -2.10 5.62 -11.34
CA GLU A 29 -1.07 4.69 -11.75
C GLU A 29 -0.13 5.42 -12.71
N HIS A 30 0.94 5.99 -12.17
CA HIS A 30 1.74 6.99 -12.87
C HIS A 30 2.40 6.42 -14.13
N GLU A 31 2.78 5.14 -14.10
CA GLU A 31 3.37 4.47 -15.25
C GLU A 31 2.37 4.25 -16.39
N ASN A 32 1.06 4.31 -16.12
CA ASN A 32 0.02 4.02 -17.10
C ASN A 32 -0.68 5.26 -17.67
N ILE A 33 -0.38 6.45 -17.17
CA ILE A 33 -1.01 7.70 -17.65
C ILE A 33 -0.81 7.82 -19.17
N GLY A 34 -1.92 7.95 -19.90
CA GLY A 34 -1.92 8.10 -21.36
C GLY A 34 -1.65 6.81 -22.16
N LYS A 35 -1.41 5.67 -21.51
CA LYS A 35 -1.29 4.38 -22.20
C LYS A 35 -2.67 3.80 -22.51
N PRO A 36 -2.91 3.29 -23.73
CA PRO A 36 -4.20 2.67 -24.05
C PRO A 36 -4.38 1.35 -23.30
N ASN A 37 -5.64 1.01 -22.98
CA ASN A 37 -6.05 -0.25 -22.35
C ASN A 37 -5.44 -0.53 -20.96
N THR A 38 -4.90 0.48 -20.29
CA THR A 38 -4.37 0.37 -18.92
C THR A 38 -5.28 1.08 -17.92
N PHE A 39 -5.27 0.60 -16.69
CA PHE A 39 -5.91 1.27 -15.58
C PHE A 39 -5.01 2.42 -15.13
N GLN A 40 -5.59 3.62 -15.01
CA GLN A 40 -4.84 4.86 -14.81
C GLN A 40 -5.22 5.60 -13.54
N LYS A 41 -6.47 5.47 -13.08
CA LYS A 41 -7.00 6.37 -12.04
C LYS A 41 -8.01 5.69 -11.13
N LEU A 42 -7.76 5.76 -9.83
CA LEU A 42 -8.75 5.51 -8.79
C LEU A 42 -9.22 6.83 -8.18
N THR A 43 -10.50 6.93 -7.86
CA THR A 43 -11.05 8.05 -7.08
C THR A 43 -11.79 7.51 -5.86
N VAL A 44 -11.33 7.86 -4.67
CA VAL A 44 -11.99 7.54 -3.41
C VAL A 44 -12.88 8.73 -3.04
N LYS A 45 -14.19 8.50 -3.03
CA LYS A 45 -15.20 9.55 -2.87
C LYS A 45 -15.38 9.93 -1.40
N ASN A 46 -15.71 11.20 -1.17
CA ASN A 46 -16.19 11.72 0.13
C ASN A 46 -15.25 11.46 1.31
N VAL A 47 -13.93 11.56 1.10
CA VAL A 47 -12.94 11.38 2.15
C VAL A 47 -12.95 12.57 3.11
N THR A 48 -12.96 12.26 4.41
CA THR A 48 -12.67 13.22 5.48
C THR A 48 -11.48 12.71 6.27
N GLY A 49 -10.34 13.38 6.19
CA GLY A 49 -9.07 12.91 6.72
C GLY A 49 -7.88 13.69 6.19
N TRP A 50 -6.74 13.03 6.03
CA TRP A 50 -5.50 13.63 5.55
C TRP A 50 -4.90 12.83 4.42
N SER A 51 -4.60 13.49 3.30
CA SER A 51 -3.89 12.89 2.17
C SER A 51 -2.41 13.24 2.22
N PHE A 52 -1.57 12.30 1.76
CA PHE A 52 -0.13 12.47 1.69
C PHE A 52 0.30 12.63 0.23
N SER A 53 1.33 13.44 -0.03
CA SER A 53 1.91 13.52 -1.38
C SER A 53 2.57 12.19 -1.74
N ARG A 54 2.53 11.78 -3.01
CA ARG A 54 3.29 10.61 -3.48
C ARG A 54 4.80 10.81 -3.31
N ASP A 55 5.27 12.05 -3.48
CA ASP A 55 6.69 12.40 -3.34
C ASP A 55 7.26 12.00 -1.96
N PHE A 56 6.41 11.93 -0.94
CA PHE A 56 6.80 11.44 0.37
C PHE A 56 7.24 9.97 0.33
N LEU A 57 6.46 9.10 -0.33
CA LEU A 57 6.77 7.68 -0.47
C LEU A 57 7.97 7.44 -1.39
N GLU A 58 8.11 8.24 -2.44
CA GLU A 58 9.25 8.16 -3.38
C GLU A 58 10.56 8.63 -2.73
N ASN A 59 10.55 9.73 -1.98
CA ASN A 59 11.79 10.26 -1.39
C ASN A 59 12.37 9.38 -0.28
N THR A 60 11.51 8.65 0.43
CA THR A 60 11.94 7.70 1.48
C THR A 60 12.70 6.50 0.90
N LYS A 61 12.46 6.13 -0.36
CA LYS A 61 13.22 5.09 -1.08
C LYS A 61 14.72 5.41 -1.19
N SER A 62 15.05 6.67 -1.46
CA SER A 62 16.42 7.10 -1.75
C SER A 62 17.39 6.83 -0.58
N PHE A 63 16.90 6.95 0.66
CA PHE A 63 17.64 6.61 1.86
C PHE A 63 17.97 5.11 1.90
N HIS A 64 16.96 4.25 1.70
CA HIS A 64 17.14 2.80 1.72
C HIS A 64 18.05 2.31 0.59
N SER A 65 17.88 2.83 -0.63
CA SER A 65 18.76 2.48 -1.74
C SER A 65 20.23 2.83 -1.48
N LYS A 66 20.51 3.96 -0.81
CA LYS A 66 21.89 4.32 -0.41
C LYS A 66 22.41 3.42 0.71
N ALA A 67 21.57 3.10 1.70
CA ALA A 67 21.94 2.24 2.82
C ALA A 67 22.27 0.79 2.39
N GLN A 68 21.75 0.36 1.23
CA GLN A 68 21.98 -0.98 0.66
C GLN A 68 23.06 -1.01 -0.42
N ASN A 69 23.77 0.09 -0.67
CA ASN A 69 24.79 0.13 -1.71
C ASN A 69 25.90 -0.90 -1.43
N GLY A 70 26.14 -1.82 -2.38
CA GLY A 70 27.12 -2.90 -2.24
C GLY A 70 26.60 -4.15 -1.53
N VAL A 71 25.32 -4.19 -1.13
CA VAL A 71 24.66 -5.37 -0.56
C VAL A 71 23.87 -6.06 -1.67
N THR A 72 24.11 -7.36 -1.90
CA THR A 72 23.24 -8.16 -2.77
C THR A 72 21.86 -8.30 -2.13
N ALA A 73 20.80 -8.11 -2.91
CA ALA A 73 19.41 -8.15 -2.45
C ALA A 73 18.94 -9.60 -2.18
N ASP A 74 19.66 -10.29 -1.31
CA ASP A 74 19.44 -11.70 -0.97
C ASP A 74 18.34 -11.87 0.08
N LEU A 75 17.88 -10.76 0.67
CA LEU A 75 16.87 -10.71 1.72
C LEU A 75 15.64 -9.91 1.29
N GLU A 76 14.45 -10.48 1.48
CA GLU A 76 13.15 -9.86 1.18
C GLU A 76 12.95 -8.50 1.88
N CYS A 77 13.56 -8.31 3.07
CA CYS A 77 13.51 -7.05 3.80
C CYS A 77 14.26 -5.90 3.09
N HIS A 78 15.25 -6.22 2.26
CA HIS A 78 15.95 -5.21 1.48
C HIS A 78 15.07 -4.72 0.33
N ASP A 79 14.47 -5.65 -0.41
CA ASP A 79 13.59 -5.32 -1.53
C ASP A 79 12.39 -4.50 -1.07
N ILE A 80 11.69 -4.93 -0.02
CA ILE A 80 10.42 -4.32 0.38
C ILE A 80 10.56 -2.84 0.78
N MET A 81 11.67 -2.45 1.41
CA MET A 81 11.90 -1.06 1.82
C MET A 81 12.19 -0.13 0.62
N THR A 82 12.43 -0.68 -0.56
CA THR A 82 12.59 0.07 -1.81
C THR A 82 11.32 0.13 -2.65
N ARG A 83 10.21 -0.45 -2.16
CA ARG A 83 8.91 -0.45 -2.83
C ARG A 83 8.02 0.66 -2.29
N GLU A 84 7.25 1.29 -3.18
CA GLU A 84 6.22 2.26 -2.84
C GLU A 84 4.92 1.94 -3.58
N CYS A 85 3.80 2.30 -2.96
CA CYS A 85 2.49 2.22 -3.56
C CYS A 85 2.04 3.55 -4.16
N ASP A 86 0.96 3.52 -4.93
CA ASP A 86 0.51 4.66 -5.73
C ASP A 86 -0.17 5.75 -4.92
N GLY A 87 -0.86 5.36 -3.84
CA GLY A 87 -1.67 6.29 -3.04
C GLY A 87 -1.70 5.98 -1.56
N LEU A 88 -1.81 7.04 -0.76
CA LEU A 88 -1.96 6.97 0.69
C LEU A 88 -2.84 8.12 1.21
N PHE A 89 -3.78 7.80 2.08
CA PHE A 89 -4.44 8.76 2.97
C PHE A 89 -4.73 8.12 4.32
N CYS A 90 -5.03 8.92 5.33
CA CYS A 90 -5.54 8.42 6.60
C CYS A 90 -6.81 9.15 7.04
N ARG A 91 -7.63 8.49 7.85
CA ARG A 91 -8.80 9.07 8.51
C ARG A 91 -8.81 8.73 9.99
N GLU A 92 -9.48 9.56 10.78
CA GLU A 92 -9.76 9.23 12.18
C GLU A 92 -11.05 8.40 12.23
N GLU A 93 -11.00 7.24 12.88
CA GLU A 93 -12.16 6.40 13.15
C GLU A 93 -12.26 6.22 14.67
N GLY A 94 -13.13 7.00 15.31
CA GLY A 94 -13.18 7.07 16.77
C GLY A 94 -11.84 7.56 17.35
N ASP A 95 -11.23 6.74 18.20
CA ASP A 95 -9.93 7.03 18.79
C ASP A 95 -8.74 6.59 17.93
N ASP A 96 -9.00 5.82 16.87
CA ASP A 96 -7.98 5.22 16.02
C ASP A 96 -7.68 6.07 14.79
N ILE A 97 -6.50 5.84 14.20
CA ILE A 97 -6.14 6.39 12.89
C ILE A 97 -5.95 5.24 11.93
N VAL A 98 -6.77 5.24 10.88
CA VAL A 98 -6.73 4.22 9.85
C VAL A 98 -6.02 4.78 8.63
N PHE A 99 -4.88 4.17 8.27
CA PHE A 99 -4.17 4.47 7.03
C PHE A 99 -4.64 3.55 5.91
N HIS A 100 -4.97 4.14 4.77
CA HIS A 100 -5.36 3.44 3.55
C HIS A 100 -4.26 3.57 2.51
N PHE A 101 -3.69 2.43 2.10
CA PHE A 101 -2.66 2.34 1.07
C PHE A 101 -3.23 1.69 -0.18
N PHE A 102 -2.95 2.25 -1.35
CA PHE A 102 -3.50 1.78 -2.61
C PHE A 102 -2.41 1.46 -3.60
N GLU A 103 -2.54 0.29 -4.22
CA GLU A 103 -1.76 -0.10 -5.39
C GLU A 103 -2.70 -0.39 -6.55
N LEU A 104 -2.39 0.14 -7.73
CA LEU A 104 -3.17 -0.04 -8.94
C LEU A 104 -2.40 -0.94 -9.93
N LYS A 105 -3.06 -1.94 -10.51
CA LYS A 105 -2.42 -2.87 -11.47
C LYS A 105 -3.29 -3.12 -12.70
N SER A 106 -2.68 -3.10 -13.88
CA SER A 106 -3.36 -3.34 -15.17
C SER A 106 -3.25 -4.80 -15.65
N SER A 107 -2.78 -5.73 -14.82
CA SER A 107 -2.68 -7.14 -15.21
C SER A 107 -2.69 -8.06 -14.00
N PHE A 108 -3.63 -9.02 -13.99
CA PHE A 108 -3.73 -10.06 -12.98
C PHE A 108 -2.71 -11.18 -13.20
N GLU A 109 -1.54 -11.07 -12.57
CA GLU A 109 -0.48 -12.07 -12.62
C GLU A 109 0.09 -12.27 -11.21
N VAL A 110 0.61 -13.48 -10.93
CA VAL A 110 1.22 -13.82 -9.63
C VAL A 110 2.22 -12.77 -9.19
N ASP A 111 3.13 -12.38 -10.09
CA ASP A 111 4.15 -11.39 -9.78
C ASP A 111 3.58 -9.99 -9.56
N ASN A 112 2.52 -9.59 -10.27
CA ASN A 112 1.92 -8.27 -10.08
C ASN A 112 1.19 -8.16 -8.75
N LEU A 113 0.46 -9.19 -8.35
CA LEU A 113 -0.18 -9.26 -7.03
C LEU A 113 0.87 -9.31 -5.91
N SER A 114 1.91 -10.13 -6.07
CA SER A 114 2.99 -10.21 -5.09
C SER A 114 3.76 -8.89 -4.97
N LYS A 115 4.02 -8.20 -6.09
CA LYS A 115 4.64 -6.86 -6.10
C LYS A 115 3.73 -5.84 -5.42
N ALA A 116 2.43 -5.85 -5.73
CA ALA A 116 1.46 -4.95 -5.12
C ALA A 116 1.40 -5.09 -3.60
N LYS A 117 1.39 -6.32 -3.10
CA LYS A 117 1.54 -6.63 -1.67
C LYS A 117 2.81 -5.97 -1.10
N ASN A 118 3.97 -6.20 -1.71
CA ASN A 118 5.24 -5.66 -1.22
C ASN A 118 5.27 -4.12 -1.27
N GLN A 119 4.67 -3.49 -2.29
CA GLN A 119 4.57 -2.02 -2.41
C GLN A 119 3.72 -1.39 -1.32
N ILE A 120 2.56 -1.99 -1.00
CA ILE A 120 1.71 -1.55 0.11
C ILE A 120 2.44 -1.69 1.44
N VAL A 121 3.00 -2.87 1.70
CA VAL A 121 3.65 -3.18 2.98
C VAL A 121 4.93 -2.34 3.16
N GLY A 122 5.73 -2.15 2.11
CA GLY A 122 6.90 -1.28 2.12
C GLY A 122 6.53 0.18 2.45
N SER A 123 5.49 0.70 1.81
CA SER A 123 4.97 2.05 2.11
C SER A 123 4.51 2.18 3.56
N TYR A 124 3.81 1.16 4.07
CA TYR A 124 3.35 1.15 5.45
C TYR A 124 4.50 1.14 6.47
N LEU A 125 5.50 0.28 6.28
CA LEU A 125 6.67 0.22 7.17
C LEU A 125 7.45 1.53 7.17
N LYS A 126 7.61 2.18 6.01
CA LYS A 126 8.21 3.51 5.90
C LYS A 126 7.39 4.56 6.65
N MET A 127 6.05 4.52 6.52
CA MET A 127 5.17 5.41 7.27
C MET A 127 5.31 5.22 8.78
N LEU A 128 5.31 3.98 9.26
CA LEU A 128 5.51 3.68 10.68
C LEU A 128 6.84 4.23 11.20
N HIS A 129 7.93 4.06 10.44
CA HIS A 129 9.24 4.59 10.82
C HIS A 129 9.22 6.12 10.99
N LEU A 130 8.46 6.82 10.16
CA LEU A 130 8.36 8.28 10.20
C LEU A 130 7.40 8.78 11.27
N LEU A 131 6.42 7.95 11.66
CA LEU A 131 5.52 8.24 12.77
C LEU A 131 6.18 7.95 14.12
N ALA A 132 7.09 6.98 14.19
CA ALA A 132 7.74 6.51 15.42
C ALA A 132 8.36 7.61 16.31
N PRO A 133 9.06 8.65 15.77
CA PRO A 133 9.64 9.70 16.60
C PRO A 133 8.62 10.75 17.07
N LEU A 134 7.38 10.73 16.58
CA LEU A 134 6.40 11.77 16.90
C LEU A 134 5.88 11.62 18.32
N GLN A 135 5.74 12.76 19.02
CA GLN A 135 5.00 12.77 20.27
C GLN A 135 3.58 12.23 20.06
N HIS A 136 3.14 11.39 20.99
CA HIS A 136 1.86 10.66 20.95
C HIS A 136 1.80 9.51 19.93
N PHE A 137 2.92 9.15 19.29
CA PHE A 137 3.00 7.83 18.65
C PHE A 137 2.82 6.73 19.70
N GLY A 138 1.94 5.77 19.42
CA GLY A 138 1.55 4.70 20.35
C GLY A 138 0.45 5.06 21.36
N SER A 139 -0.02 6.32 21.42
CA SER A 139 -1.17 6.69 22.27
C SER A 139 -2.53 6.49 21.59
N LYS A 140 -2.54 6.16 20.30
CA LYS A 140 -3.70 5.79 19.49
C LYS A 140 -3.39 4.48 18.79
N ASN A 141 -4.40 3.64 18.52
CA ASN A 141 -4.15 2.51 17.62
C ASN A 141 -4.03 3.06 16.19
N ILE A 142 -2.92 2.71 15.56
CA ILE A 142 -2.67 3.02 14.16
C ILE A 142 -2.88 1.72 13.41
N THR A 143 -3.94 1.67 12.60
CA THR A 143 -4.26 0.50 11.78
C THR A 143 -3.97 0.80 10.32
N MET A 144 -3.68 -0.26 9.59
CA MET A 144 -3.40 -0.19 8.16
C MET A 144 -4.41 -1.04 7.39
N GLN A 145 -4.90 -0.47 6.29
CA GLN A 145 -5.75 -1.11 5.30
C GLN A 145 -5.09 -0.96 3.92
N GLY A 146 -4.59 -2.06 3.37
CA GLY A 146 -4.10 -2.11 2.00
C GLY A 146 -5.22 -2.41 1.02
N HIS A 147 -5.16 -1.79 -0.15
CA HIS A 147 -6.14 -1.96 -1.22
C HIS A 147 -5.39 -2.21 -2.53
N ILE A 148 -5.55 -3.40 -3.10
CA ILE A 148 -5.04 -3.74 -4.41
C ILE A 148 -6.20 -3.61 -5.39
N ILE A 149 -6.10 -2.69 -6.35
CA ILE A 149 -7.08 -2.52 -7.41
C ILE A 149 -6.47 -3.04 -8.70
N ILE A 150 -7.08 -4.08 -9.28
CA ILE A 150 -6.49 -4.81 -10.39
C ILE A 150 -7.53 -5.16 -11.44
N TYR A 151 -7.13 -5.37 -12.70
CA TYR A 151 -8.01 -6.03 -13.65
C TYR A 151 -8.35 -7.45 -13.24
N GLU A 152 -9.55 -7.91 -13.57
CA GLU A 152 -9.99 -9.27 -13.36
C GLU A 152 -9.09 -10.27 -14.12
N PRO A 153 -8.87 -11.47 -13.56
CA PRO A 153 -8.13 -12.50 -14.26
C PRO A 153 -8.95 -13.12 -15.39
N THR A 154 -8.27 -13.55 -16.45
CA THR A 154 -8.86 -14.47 -17.42
C THR A 154 -8.79 -15.92 -16.89
N PRO A 155 -9.64 -16.84 -17.38
CA PRO A 155 -9.57 -18.26 -17.01
C PRO A 155 -8.18 -18.88 -17.22
N GLU A 156 -7.48 -18.46 -18.29
CA GLU A 156 -6.12 -18.91 -18.58
C GLU A 156 -5.15 -18.45 -17.50
N LYS A 157 -5.23 -17.20 -17.05
CA LYS A 157 -4.39 -16.68 -15.97
C LYS A 157 -4.69 -17.39 -14.66
N LEU A 158 -5.96 -17.63 -14.32
CA LEU A 158 -6.33 -18.41 -13.13
C LEU A 158 -5.75 -19.84 -13.16
N SER A 159 -5.65 -20.43 -14.35
CA SER A 159 -5.08 -21.76 -14.50
C SER A 159 -3.57 -21.82 -14.24
N THR A 160 -2.87 -20.68 -14.17
CA THR A 160 -1.42 -20.63 -13.86
C THR A 160 -1.12 -20.72 -12.37
N PHE A 161 -2.12 -20.48 -11.50
CA PHE A 161 -1.98 -20.56 -10.05
C PHE A 161 -2.03 -22.01 -9.52
N LYS A 162 -1.39 -22.97 -10.20
CA LYS A 162 -1.47 -24.40 -9.84
C LYS A 162 -0.40 -24.86 -8.85
N ASP A 163 0.70 -24.13 -8.74
CA ASP A 163 1.78 -24.50 -7.84
C ASP A 163 1.53 -23.96 -6.42
N LEU A 164 0.81 -24.75 -5.62
CA LEU A 164 0.56 -24.43 -4.21
C LEU A 164 1.82 -24.55 -3.33
N THR A 165 2.95 -25.02 -3.86
CA THR A 165 4.21 -25.04 -3.10
C THR A 165 4.85 -23.65 -3.07
N ASP A 166 4.62 -22.82 -4.10
CA ASP A 166 5.03 -21.43 -4.13
C ASP A 166 4.16 -20.55 -3.21
N HIS A 167 4.82 -19.76 -2.36
CA HIS A 167 4.17 -18.87 -1.43
C HIS A 167 3.47 -17.70 -2.12
N LYS A 168 3.98 -17.21 -3.27
CA LYS A 168 3.33 -16.12 -4.02
C LYS A 168 2.03 -16.62 -4.63
N SER A 169 2.05 -17.78 -5.25
CA SER A 169 0.88 -18.44 -5.83
C SER A 169 -0.22 -18.69 -4.78
N ARG A 170 0.15 -19.18 -3.58
CA ARG A 170 -0.79 -19.32 -2.46
C ARG A 170 -1.40 -18.01 -2.00
N PHE A 171 -0.59 -16.95 -1.87
CA PHE A 171 -1.10 -15.62 -1.54
C PHE A 171 -2.12 -15.15 -2.58
N CYS A 172 -1.78 -15.25 -3.87
CA CYS A 172 -2.63 -14.77 -4.94
C CYS A 172 -3.96 -15.51 -5.04
N LEU A 173 -3.95 -16.84 -4.89
CA LEU A 173 -5.18 -17.63 -4.84
C LEU A 173 -6.06 -17.23 -3.65
N ARG A 174 -5.45 -17.08 -2.47
CA ARG A 174 -6.20 -16.76 -1.26
C ARG A 174 -6.86 -15.39 -1.35
N ILE A 175 -6.09 -14.37 -1.74
CA ILE A 175 -6.65 -13.02 -1.87
C ILE A 175 -7.67 -12.92 -3.01
N HIS A 176 -7.52 -13.71 -4.08
CA HIS A 176 -8.51 -13.80 -5.16
C HIS A 176 -9.83 -14.41 -4.69
N ASN A 177 -9.77 -15.51 -3.94
CA ASN A 177 -10.97 -16.23 -3.50
C ASN A 177 -11.71 -15.46 -2.40
N ASP A 178 -10.98 -14.96 -1.41
CA ASP A 178 -11.56 -14.36 -0.22
C ASP A 178 -11.82 -12.85 -0.39
N LYS A 179 -11.29 -12.24 -1.47
CA LYS A 179 -11.21 -10.77 -1.71
C LYS A 179 -10.54 -9.97 -0.59
N ARG A 180 -9.99 -10.67 0.39
CA ARG A 180 -9.28 -10.15 1.55
C ARG A 180 -8.15 -11.10 1.89
N TYR A 181 -7.05 -10.56 2.39
CA TYR A 181 -5.93 -11.32 2.89
C TYR A 181 -5.46 -10.73 4.21
N GLU A 182 -5.22 -11.62 5.17
CA GLU A 182 -4.68 -11.28 6.47
C GLU A 182 -3.40 -12.08 6.72
N MET A 183 -2.35 -11.35 7.09
CA MET A 183 -1.09 -11.92 7.54
C MET A 183 -0.81 -11.47 8.96
N PRO A 184 -0.85 -12.39 9.93
CA PRO A 184 -0.53 -12.08 11.32
C PRO A 184 0.94 -11.65 11.49
N ALA A 185 1.19 -10.82 12.50
CA ALA A 185 2.47 -10.16 12.78
C ALA A 185 3.64 -11.14 12.95
N ASP A 186 3.42 -12.33 13.50
CA ASP A 186 4.45 -13.37 13.66
C ASP A 186 4.95 -13.86 12.29
N LYS A 187 4.04 -14.07 11.34
CA LYS A 187 4.37 -14.44 9.97
C LYS A 187 5.03 -13.27 9.23
N CYS A 188 4.52 -12.05 9.40
CA CYS A 188 5.10 -10.85 8.79
C CYS A 188 6.56 -10.67 9.23
N SER A 189 6.80 -10.72 10.54
CA SER A 189 8.13 -10.54 11.13
C SER A 189 9.11 -11.63 10.72
N ARG A 190 8.63 -12.87 10.52
CA ARG A 190 9.46 -13.97 9.99
C ARG A 190 9.77 -13.80 8.50
N PHE A 191 8.82 -13.32 7.71
CA PHE A 191 8.98 -13.17 6.27
C PHE A 191 9.89 -11.97 5.90
N TRP A 192 9.76 -10.85 6.61
CA TRP A 192 10.53 -9.62 6.36
C TRP A 192 11.55 -9.30 7.46
N HIS A 193 12.09 -10.31 8.14
CA HIS A 193 13.13 -10.11 9.15
C HIS A 193 14.30 -9.26 8.58
N PRO A 194 14.80 -8.23 9.29
CA PRO A 194 14.57 -7.93 10.71
C PRO A 194 13.46 -6.90 11.00
N LEU A 195 12.59 -6.59 10.05
CA LEU A 195 11.58 -5.55 10.20
C LEU A 195 10.50 -5.98 11.21
N THR A 196 10.19 -5.10 12.16
CA THR A 196 9.00 -5.27 13.02
C THR A 196 7.78 -4.91 12.20
N CYS A 197 7.01 -5.93 11.83
CA CYS A 197 5.86 -5.78 10.95
C CYS A 197 4.60 -6.29 11.67
N PRO A 198 3.62 -5.42 11.97
CA PRO A 198 2.38 -5.82 12.63
C PRO A 198 1.46 -6.57 11.65
N ASP A 199 0.22 -6.83 12.07
CA ASP A 199 -0.77 -7.48 11.22
C ASP A 199 -1.03 -6.66 9.95
N ILE A 200 -1.14 -7.36 8.82
CA ILE A 200 -1.36 -6.76 7.50
C ILE A 200 -2.72 -7.21 7.00
N PHE A 201 -3.56 -6.23 6.66
CA PHE A 201 -4.87 -6.42 6.07
C PHE A 201 -4.87 -5.87 4.65
N LEU A 202 -5.12 -6.73 3.67
CA LEU A 202 -5.22 -6.36 2.26
C LEU A 202 -6.60 -6.69 1.73
N ASN A 203 -7.18 -5.78 0.97
CA ASN A 203 -8.42 -5.96 0.24
C ASN A 203 -8.11 -5.95 -1.26
N LEU A 204 -8.84 -6.76 -2.03
CA LEU A 204 -8.69 -6.87 -3.48
C LEU A 204 -9.98 -6.43 -4.17
N THR A 205 -9.86 -5.47 -5.07
CA THR A 205 -10.93 -5.06 -5.98
C THR A 205 -10.53 -5.41 -7.40
N GLU A 206 -11.29 -6.30 -8.01
CA GLU A 206 -11.13 -6.67 -9.43
C GLU A 206 -12.01 -5.79 -10.31
N LEU A 207 -11.46 -5.34 -11.42
CA LEU A 207 -12.11 -4.45 -12.38
C LEU A 207 -12.20 -5.12 -13.76
N PRO A 208 -13.25 -4.86 -14.55
CA PRO A 208 -13.31 -5.32 -15.93
C PRO A 208 -12.12 -4.82 -16.75
N PHE A 209 -11.62 -5.66 -17.67
CA PHE A 209 -10.54 -5.27 -18.58
C PHE A 209 -10.92 -4.01 -19.38
N GLY A 210 -9.96 -3.11 -19.56
CA GLY A 210 -10.16 -1.84 -20.28
C GLY A 210 -10.74 -0.72 -19.41
N THR A 211 -10.98 -0.96 -18.11
CA THR A 211 -11.35 0.10 -17.17
C THR A 211 -10.21 1.12 -17.02
N ILE A 212 -10.38 2.33 -17.53
CA ILE A 212 -9.37 3.40 -17.43
C ILE A 212 -9.40 4.07 -16.05
N SER A 213 -10.61 4.27 -15.52
CA SER A 213 -10.83 4.93 -14.23
C SER A 213 -11.95 4.26 -13.43
N HIS A 214 -11.79 4.21 -12.12
CA HIS A 214 -12.75 3.61 -11.21
C HIS A 214 -13.00 4.49 -9.98
N GLN A 215 -14.17 4.37 -9.37
CA GLN A 215 -14.57 5.14 -8.18
C GLN A 215 -15.04 4.22 -7.07
N ILE A 216 -14.61 4.49 -5.84
CA ILE A 216 -15.00 3.73 -4.65
C ILE A 216 -15.42 4.67 -3.51
N THR A 217 -16.14 4.13 -2.54
CA THR A 217 -16.39 4.75 -1.23
C THR A 217 -15.95 3.76 -0.15
N LEU A 218 -15.32 4.25 0.92
CA LEU A 218 -14.72 3.45 1.99
C LEU A 218 -15.29 3.83 3.35
#